data_AF-A0AAX2EUJ1-F1
#
_entry.id   AF-A0AAX2EUJ1-F1
#
_cell.length_a   1.000
_cell.length_b   1.000
_cell.length_c   1.000
_cell.angle_alpha   90.00
_cell.angle_beta   90.00
_cell.angle_gamma   90.00
#
_symmetry.space_group_name_H-M   'P 1'
#
loop_
_entity.id
_entity.type
_entity.pdbx_description
1 polymer ?
#
loop_
_entity_poly.entity_id
_entity_poly.type
_entity_poly.pdbx_seq_one_letter_code
_entity_poly.pdbx_strand_id
1 'polypeptide(L)'
;MATPQPHATAARHSRTPERTQYAWSGLQMVGETGDRDPEAAVQYIYTENSYEPLARVDSRQQYAEIYWYHSEINGLPQSVTDSNGDIVWRGAFSA
;
A
#
# COMPACT_ATOMS: atom_id res chain seq x y z
N MET A 1 60.25 0.64 -2.08
CA MET A 1 59.21 0.23 -3.04
C MET A 1 57.93 -0.03 -2.24
N ALA A 2 56.88 0.74 -2.47
CA ALA A 2 55.61 0.62 -1.74
C ALA A 2 54.59 -0.15 -2.60
N THR A 3 54.02 -1.21 -2.04
CA THR A 3 53.00 -2.04 -2.69
C THR A 3 51.66 -1.29 -2.71
N PRO A 4 50.94 -1.17 -3.83
CA PRO A 4 49.64 -0.52 -3.84
C PRO A 4 48.58 -1.43 -3.22
N GLN A 5 47.78 -0.87 -2.32
CA GLN A 5 46.65 -1.53 -1.67
C GLN A 5 45.45 -1.55 -2.64
N PRO A 6 44.73 -2.67 -2.84
CA PRO A 6 43.58 -2.70 -3.72
C PRO A 6 42.44 -1.86 -3.11
N HIS A 7 42.01 -0.86 -3.85
CA HIS A 7 40.81 -0.07 -3.55
C HIS A 7 39.60 -1.00 -3.55
N ALA A 8 38.93 -1.09 -2.41
CA ALA A 8 37.69 -1.84 -2.27
C ALA A 8 36.66 -1.28 -3.27
N THR A 9 36.29 -2.10 -4.26
CA THR A 9 35.15 -1.84 -5.13
C THR A 9 33.92 -1.66 -4.25
N ALA A 10 33.36 -0.45 -4.23
CA ALA A 10 32.08 -0.18 -3.58
C ALA A 10 31.05 -1.15 -4.17
N ALA A 11 30.60 -2.11 -3.37
CA ALA A 11 29.53 -3.00 -3.75
C ALA A 11 28.29 -2.13 -4.02
N ARG A 12 27.97 -1.97 -5.30
CA ARG A 12 26.74 -1.31 -5.73
C ARG A 12 25.62 -2.06 -5.03
N HIS A 13 24.86 -1.39 -4.16
CA HIS A 13 23.70 -1.97 -3.48
C HIS A 13 22.72 -2.49 -4.53
N SER A 14 22.86 -3.76 -4.93
CA SER A 14 21.95 -4.43 -5.83
C SER A 14 20.71 -4.79 -5.03
N ARG A 15 19.86 -3.81 -4.75
CA ARG A 15 18.53 -4.09 -4.22
C ARG A 15 17.79 -4.87 -5.29
N THR A 16 17.41 -6.11 -4.98
CA THR A 16 16.55 -6.91 -5.86
C THR A 16 15.29 -6.08 -6.15
N PRO A 17 14.87 -5.93 -7.42
CA PRO A 17 13.66 -5.21 -7.75
C PRO A 17 12.46 -5.87 -7.08
N GLU A 18 11.61 -5.07 -6.45
CA GLU A 18 10.35 -5.51 -5.84
C GLU A 18 9.22 -5.32 -6.86
N ARG A 19 8.36 -6.32 -7.01
CA ARG A 19 7.17 -6.24 -7.85
C ARG A 19 5.93 -6.23 -6.96
N THR A 20 4.97 -5.39 -7.33
CA THR A 20 3.60 -5.40 -6.82
C THR A 20 2.68 -5.69 -8.00
N GLN A 21 1.75 -6.63 -7.83
CA GLN A 21 0.71 -6.94 -8.79
C GLN A 21 -0.59 -6.30 -8.33
N TYR A 22 -1.30 -5.67 -9.26
CA TYR A 22 -2.57 -4.99 -9.00
C TYR A 22 -3.69 -5.72 -9.74
N ALA A 23 -4.73 -6.12 -9.01
CA ALA A 23 -5.94 -6.72 -9.58
C ALA A 23 -7.00 -5.65 -9.81
N TRP A 24 -7.66 -5.69 -10.96
CA TRP A 24 -8.65 -4.70 -11.37
C TRP A 24 -9.96 -5.38 -11.80
N SER A 25 -11.09 -4.78 -11.42
CA SER A 25 -12.43 -5.11 -11.90
C SER A 25 -13.06 -3.85 -12.47
N GLY A 26 -13.13 -3.74 -13.81
CA GLY A 26 -13.46 -2.46 -14.45
C GLY A 26 -12.46 -1.35 -14.07
N LEU A 27 -12.97 -0.24 -13.54
CA LEU A 27 -12.15 0.87 -13.03
C LEU A 27 -11.85 0.80 -11.52
N GLN A 28 -12.23 -0.29 -10.85
CA GLN A 28 -11.96 -0.52 -9.44
C GLN A 28 -10.68 -1.36 -9.29
N MET A 29 -9.70 -0.87 -8.52
CA MET A 29 -8.55 -1.66 -8.12
C MET A 29 -8.98 -2.50 -6.94
N VAL A 30 -9.13 -3.82 -7.11
CA VAL A 30 -9.75 -4.69 -6.10
C VAL A 30 -8.74 -5.39 -5.20
N GLY A 31 -7.44 -5.35 -5.54
CA GLY A 31 -6.42 -5.87 -4.65
C GLY A 31 -4.98 -5.74 -5.11
N GLU A 32 -4.07 -6.07 -4.19
CA GLU A 32 -2.62 -6.04 -4.38
C GLU A 32 -1.96 -7.27 -3.77
N THR A 33 -0.89 -7.75 -4.42
CA THR A 33 0.06 -8.71 -3.85
C THR A 33 1.48 -8.30 -4.21
N GLY A 34 2.47 -8.63 -3.37
CA GLY A 34 3.85 -8.19 -3.57
C GLY A 34 4.89 -9.28 -3.33
N ASP A 35 6.01 -9.20 -4.05
CA ASP A 35 7.12 -10.16 -3.93
C ASP A 35 7.80 -10.08 -2.55
N ARG A 36 7.69 -8.94 -1.87
CA ARG A 36 8.28 -8.71 -0.55
C ARG A 36 7.62 -9.56 0.54
N ASP A 37 6.34 -9.82 0.42
CA ASP A 37 5.57 -10.61 1.38
C ASP A 37 4.49 -11.41 0.65
N PRO A 38 4.83 -12.60 0.13
CA PRO A 38 3.91 -13.41 -0.67
C PRO A 38 2.66 -13.91 0.07
N GLU A 39 2.68 -13.85 1.41
CA GLU A 39 1.54 -14.23 2.26
C GLU A 39 0.65 -13.03 2.58
N ALA A 40 1.07 -11.82 2.23
CA ALA A 40 0.30 -10.61 2.40
C ALA A 40 -0.52 -10.29 1.14
N ALA A 41 -1.77 -9.88 1.36
CA ALA A 41 -2.64 -9.40 0.30
C ALA A 41 -3.48 -8.22 0.79
N VAL A 42 -3.66 -7.24 -0.08
CA VAL A 42 -4.56 -6.10 0.14
C VAL A 42 -5.81 -6.32 -0.68
N GLN A 43 -6.98 -6.06 -0.10
CA GLN A 43 -8.25 -6.00 -0.82
C GLN A 43 -8.88 -4.62 -0.65
N TYR A 44 -9.49 -4.12 -1.72
CA TYR A 44 -10.22 -2.86 -1.69
C TYR A 44 -11.71 -3.12 -1.93
N ILE A 45 -12.53 -2.62 -1.01
CA ILE A 45 -13.98 -2.74 -1.03
C ILE A 45 -14.54 -1.38 -1.41
N TYR A 46 -15.45 -1.38 -2.37
CA TYR A 46 -16.12 -0.18 -2.87
C TYR A 46 -17.59 -0.19 -2.49
N THR A 47 -18.19 1.00 -2.43
CA THR A 47 -19.65 1.14 -2.26
C THR A 47 -20.40 0.61 -3.49
N GLU A 48 -21.66 0.20 -3.29
CA GLU A 48 -22.46 -0.42 -4.36
C GLU A 48 -22.58 0.51 -5.58
N ASN A 49 -22.24 -0.03 -6.76
CA ASN A 49 -22.35 0.67 -8.05
C ASN A 49 -21.59 2.02 -8.12
N SER A 50 -20.48 2.15 -7.38
CA SER A 50 -19.70 3.38 -7.28
C SER A 50 -18.19 3.10 -7.35
N TYR A 51 -17.40 4.16 -7.55
CA TYR A 51 -15.94 4.11 -7.48
C TYR A 51 -15.40 4.64 -6.14
N GLU A 52 -16.30 4.97 -5.21
CA GLU A 52 -15.93 5.43 -3.88
C GLU A 52 -15.44 4.24 -3.03
N PRO A 53 -14.18 4.28 -2.56
CA PRO A 53 -13.65 3.22 -1.70
C PRO A 53 -14.33 3.30 -0.33
N LEU A 54 -14.81 2.15 0.14
CA LEU A 54 -15.43 1.99 1.45
C LEU A 54 -14.39 1.55 2.48
N ALA A 55 -13.64 0.50 2.15
CA ALA A 55 -12.68 -0.10 3.07
C ALA A 55 -11.48 -0.72 2.35
N ARG A 56 -10.40 -0.88 3.10
CA ARG A 56 -9.21 -1.64 2.73
C ARG A 56 -9.00 -2.74 3.76
N VAL A 57 -8.70 -3.95 3.29
CA VAL A 57 -8.40 -5.10 4.14
C VAL A 57 -6.99 -5.56 3.86
N ASP A 58 -6.12 -5.44 4.86
CA ASP A 58 -4.74 -5.90 4.79
C ASP A 58 -4.67 -7.25 5.49
N SER A 59 -4.43 -8.30 4.73
CA SER A 59 -4.42 -9.68 5.21
C SER A 59 -3.02 -10.27 5.16
N ARG A 60 -2.69 -11.11 6.15
CA ARG A 60 -1.50 -11.95 6.20
C ARG A 60 -1.80 -13.26 6.91
N GLN A 61 -1.68 -14.38 6.21
CA GLN A 61 -2.07 -15.71 6.71
C GLN A 61 -3.49 -15.67 7.35
N GLN A 62 -3.62 -16.00 8.64
CA GLN A 62 -4.89 -15.97 9.38
C GLN A 62 -5.25 -14.60 10.00
N TYR A 63 -4.43 -13.57 9.81
CA TYR A 63 -4.66 -12.24 10.37
C TYR A 63 -5.13 -11.26 9.30
N ALA A 64 -6.00 -10.34 9.69
CA ALA A 64 -6.43 -9.25 8.83
C ALA A 64 -6.70 -7.98 9.64
N GLU A 65 -6.35 -6.84 9.07
CA GLU A 65 -6.67 -5.51 9.56
C GLU A 65 -7.61 -4.82 8.58
N ILE A 66 -8.58 -4.08 9.10
CA ILE A 66 -9.56 -3.35 8.30
C ILE A 66 -9.37 -1.86 8.53
N TYR A 67 -9.32 -1.13 7.42
CA TYR A 67 -9.20 0.31 7.36
C TYR A 67 -10.41 0.90 6.65
N TRP A 68 -11.03 1.92 7.23
CA TRP A 68 -12.23 2.56 6.70
C TRP A 68 -11.88 3.91 6.09
N TYR A 69 -12.25 4.11 4.82
CA TYR A 69 -12.07 5.39 4.14
C TYR A 69 -13.20 6.35 4.49
N HIS A 70 -12.85 7.60 4.71
CA HIS A 70 -13.79 8.71 4.89
C HIS A 70 -13.51 9.73 3.80
N SER A 71 -14.43 9.86 2.85
CA SER A 71 -14.31 10.78 1.72
C SER A 71 -15.22 12.00 1.91
N GLU A 72 -14.78 13.16 1.44
CA GLU A 72 -15.64 14.33 1.27
C GLU A 72 -16.64 14.11 0.13
N ILE A 73 -17.70 14.94 0.08
CA ILE A 73 -18.74 14.91 -0.98
C ILE A 73 -18.14 15.08 -2.40
N ASN A 74 -16.99 15.73 -2.53
CA ASN A 74 -16.28 15.92 -3.80
C ASN A 74 -15.39 14.71 -4.18
N GLY A 75 -15.33 13.66 -3.36
CA GLY A 75 -14.50 12.47 -3.57
C GLY A 75 -13.06 12.58 -3.05
N LEU A 76 -12.68 13.66 -2.37
CA LEU A 76 -11.36 13.78 -1.74
C LEU A 76 -11.29 12.94 -0.46
N PRO A 77 -10.26 12.10 -0.28
CA PRO A 77 -10.11 11.30 0.94
C PRO A 77 -9.74 12.21 2.12
N GLN A 78 -10.65 12.35 3.09
CA GLN A 78 -10.47 13.17 4.28
C GLN A 78 -9.64 12.44 5.34
N SER A 79 -9.95 11.18 5.62
CA SER A 79 -9.24 10.38 6.62
C SER A 79 -9.42 8.88 6.41
N VAL A 80 -8.57 8.11 7.09
CA VAL A 80 -8.69 6.66 7.23
C VAL A 80 -8.68 6.32 8.72
N THR A 81 -9.58 5.44 9.15
CA THR A 81 -9.61 4.91 10.52
C THR A 81 -9.32 3.42 10.56
N ASP A 82 -8.79 2.94 11.67
CA ASP A 82 -8.67 1.50 11.94
C ASP A 82 -10.00 0.89 12.41
N SER A 83 -9.95 -0.37 12.86
CA SER A 83 -11.11 -1.11 13.37
C SER A 83 -11.64 -0.60 14.72
N ASN A 84 -10.86 0.16 15.48
CA ASN A 84 -11.29 0.79 16.72
C ASN A 84 -11.93 2.17 16.48
N GLY A 85 -11.87 2.67 15.24
CA GLY A 85 -12.31 4.01 14.86
C GLY A 85 -11.25 5.08 15.08
N ASP A 86 -10.02 4.69 15.42
CA ASP A 86 -8.91 5.61 15.59
C ASP A 86 -8.38 6.06 14.23
N ILE A 87 -8.09 7.36 14.10
CA ILE A 87 -7.59 7.94 12.85
C ILE A 87 -6.13 7.53 12.66
N VAL A 88 -5.87 6.75 11.62
CA VAL A 88 -4.52 6.29 11.23
C VAL A 88 -3.94 7.13 10.09
N TRP A 89 -4.79 7.83 9.35
CA TRP A 89 -4.35 8.76 8.32
C TRP A 89 -5.35 9.90 8.15
N ARG A 90 -4.87 11.09 7.81
CA ARG A 90 -5.70 12.26 7.48
C ARG A 90 -5.08 13.02 6.32
N GLY A 91 -5.91 13.35 5.34
CA GLY A 91 -5.53 14.18 4.20
C GLY A 91 -5.31 15.63 4.65
N ALA A 92 -4.28 16.26 4.11
CA ALA A 92 -4.03 17.69 4.25
C ALA A 92 -3.90 18.27 2.84
N PHE A 93 -4.94 18.98 2.40
CA PHE A 93 -4.99 19.59 1.07
C PHE A 93 -4.97 21.11 1.24
N SER A 94 -4.08 21.78 0.52
CA SER A 94 -4.13 23.23 0.34
C SER A 94 -5.01 23.57 -0.85
N ALA A 95 -5.76 24.66 -0.75
CA ALA A 95 -6.53 25.24 -1.87
C ALA A 95 -5.61 25.88 -2.93
#